data_AF-A0A132GUP3-F1
#
_entry.id   AF-A0A132GUP3-F1
#
_cell.length_a   1.000
_cell.length_b   1.000
_cell.length_c   1.000
_cell.angle_alpha   90.00
_cell.angle_beta   90.00
_cell.angle_gamma   90.00
#
_symmetry.space_group_name_H-M   'P 1'
#
loop_
_entity.id
_entity.type
_entity.pdbx_description
1 polymer ?
#
loop_
_entity_poly.entity_id
_entity_poly.type
_entity_poly.pdbx_seq_one_letter_code
_entity_poly.pdbx_strand_id
1 'polypeptide(L)'
;MTDKMLAAYNNSETDGQLREDLTTEPVVLLFHRLASSARKPSGVEWKELFAMMGRRTAPVIRLLHDSGDGLTFNEQCVCLLVSLHFTPSEMGTLTGVSPQGISNMRSRLMWKLFRAGGGARDFDARLQTLK
;
A
#
# COMPACT_ATOMS: atom_id res chain seq x y z
N MET A 1 30.68 6.85 21.59
CA MET A 1 29.36 6.21 21.78
C MET A 1 28.24 7.11 21.24
N THR A 2 28.39 7.69 20.04
CA THR A 2 27.55 8.84 19.62
C THR A 2 27.24 8.93 18.12
N ASP A 3 27.55 7.91 17.31
CA ASP A 3 27.19 7.93 15.87
C ASP A 3 25.89 7.18 15.54
N LYS A 4 25.54 6.14 16.32
CA LYS A 4 24.32 5.34 16.07
C LYS A 4 23.01 5.97 16.58
N MET A 5 23.07 6.93 17.50
CA MET A 5 21.87 7.60 18.04
C MET A 5 21.35 8.73 17.14
N LEU A 6 22.22 9.46 16.43
CA LEU A 6 21.82 10.54 15.51
C LEU A 6 21.14 10.00 14.24
N ALA A 7 21.60 8.86 13.71
CA ALA A 7 21.01 8.24 12.52
C ALA A 7 19.58 7.69 12.77
N ALA A 8 19.29 7.22 13.97
CA ALA A 8 17.96 6.72 14.33
C ALA A 8 16.93 7.85 14.53
N TYR A 9 17.38 9.00 15.03
CA TYR A 9 16.51 10.16 15.30
C TYR A 9 16.08 10.86 14.00
N ASN A 10 16.99 10.99 13.03
CA ASN A 10 16.69 11.60 11.73
C ASN A 10 15.79 10.70 10.85
N ASN A 11 15.92 9.38 10.95
CA ASN A 11 15.13 8.45 10.11
C ASN A 11 13.65 8.39 10.48
N SER A 12 13.27 8.54 11.75
CA SER A 12 11.85 8.50 12.14
C SER A 12 11.08 9.75 11.71
N GLU A 13 11.76 10.91 11.69
CA GLU A 13 11.16 12.18 11.27
C GLU A 13 10.99 12.21 9.75
N THR A 14 11.97 11.71 8.99
CA THR A 14 11.85 11.59 7.53
C THR A 14 10.82 10.55 7.10
N ASP A 15 10.74 9.39 7.77
CA ASP A 15 9.74 8.36 7.45
C ASP A 15 8.31 8.82 7.76
N GLY A 16 8.13 9.54 8.88
CA GLY A 16 6.85 10.15 9.24
C GLY A 16 6.42 11.20 8.22
N GLN A 17 7.33 12.10 7.87
CA GLN A 17 7.08 13.15 6.87
C GLN A 17 6.76 12.57 5.49
N LEU A 18 7.52 11.57 5.02
CA LEU A 18 7.26 10.91 3.74
C LEU A 18 5.89 10.21 3.72
N ARG A 19 5.46 9.62 4.83
CA ARG A 19 4.11 9.00 4.93
C ARG A 19 3.01 10.06 4.89
N GLU A 20 3.18 11.15 5.62
CA GLU A 20 2.23 12.27 5.62
C GLU A 20 2.15 12.89 4.21
N ASP A 21 3.30 13.12 3.56
CA ASP A 21 3.40 13.62 2.20
C ASP A 21 2.66 12.72 1.20
N LEU A 22 2.81 11.39 1.30
CA LEU A 22 2.09 10.44 0.43
C LEU A 22 0.58 10.49 0.63
N THR A 23 0.09 10.65 1.86
CA THR A 23 -1.36 10.69 2.14
C THR A 23 -2.03 11.97 1.64
N THR A 24 -1.27 13.04 1.44
CA THR A 24 -1.77 14.33 0.93
C THR A 24 -1.66 14.48 -0.58
N GLU A 25 -1.09 13.49 -1.28
CA GLU A 25 -0.98 13.49 -2.74
C GLU A 25 -2.37 13.59 -3.40
N PRO A 26 -2.56 14.43 -4.44
CA PRO A 26 -3.87 14.66 -5.06
C PRO A 26 -4.56 13.38 -5.55
N VAL A 27 -3.78 12.42 -6.06
CA VAL A 27 -4.30 11.13 -6.52
C VAL A 27 -4.78 10.25 -5.36
N VAL A 28 -4.16 10.34 -4.18
CA VAL A 28 -4.60 9.59 -2.98
C VAL A 28 -5.90 10.19 -2.44
N LEU A 29 -5.98 11.52 -2.35
CA LEU A 29 -7.20 12.23 -1.97
C LEU A 29 -8.36 11.95 -2.93
N LEU A 30 -8.08 11.85 -4.23
CA LEU A 30 -9.06 11.44 -5.24
C LEU A 30 -9.60 10.03 -4.95
N PHE A 31 -8.74 9.08 -4.61
CA PHE A 31 -9.14 7.70 -4.32
C PHE A 31 -10.03 7.61 -3.07
N HIS A 32 -9.72 8.33 -2.00
CA HIS A 32 -10.62 8.42 -0.84
C HIS A 32 -11.99 8.98 -1.23
N ARG A 33 -12.04 10.03 -2.06
CA ARG A 33 -13.30 10.60 -2.56
C ARG A 33 -14.10 9.63 -3.43
N LEU A 34 -13.43 8.86 -4.29
CA LEU A 34 -14.08 7.83 -5.10
C LEU A 34 -14.68 6.74 -4.21
N ALA A 35 -13.92 6.29 -3.21
CA ALA A 35 -14.37 5.27 -2.27
C ALA A 35 -15.59 5.74 -1.45
N SER A 36 -15.55 6.98 -0.92
CA SER A 36 -16.69 7.56 -0.19
C SER A 36 -17.93 7.74 -1.06
N SER A 37 -17.74 7.86 -2.38
CA SER A 37 -18.83 7.98 -3.36
C SER A 37 -19.27 6.64 -3.95
N ALA A 38 -18.80 5.51 -3.40
CA ALA A 38 -19.06 4.16 -3.93
C ALA A 38 -18.68 3.97 -5.41
N ARG A 39 -17.65 4.69 -5.88
CA ARG A 39 -17.18 4.66 -7.27
C ARG A 39 -15.82 3.96 -7.39
N LYS A 40 -15.63 3.29 -8.53
CA LYS A 40 -14.36 2.67 -8.90
C LYS A 40 -13.48 3.66 -9.65
N PRO A 41 -12.16 3.65 -9.43
CA PRO A 41 -11.21 4.34 -10.30
C PRO A 41 -11.17 3.67 -11.67
N SER A 42 -11.00 4.50 -12.69
CA SER A 42 -10.63 4.12 -14.04
C SER A 42 -9.20 3.60 -14.13
N GLY A 43 -8.85 2.97 -15.24
CA GLY A 43 -7.47 2.55 -15.50
C GLY A 43 -6.47 3.71 -15.54
N VAL A 44 -6.91 4.92 -15.93
CA VAL A 44 -6.08 6.13 -15.94
C VAL A 44 -5.76 6.57 -14.51
N GLU A 45 -6.76 6.57 -13.63
CA GLU A 45 -6.58 6.94 -12.21
C GLU A 45 -5.69 5.93 -11.49
N TRP A 46 -5.85 4.63 -11.76
CA TRP A 46 -4.92 3.62 -11.27
C TRP A 46 -3.50 3.84 -11.78
N LYS A 47 -3.32 4.07 -13.09
CA LYS A 47 -2.00 4.33 -13.67
C LYS A 47 -1.31 5.53 -13.01
N GLU A 48 -2.06 6.59 -12.72
CA GLU A 48 -1.51 7.76 -12.02
C GLU A 48 -1.08 7.43 -10.58
N LEU A 49 -1.86 6.63 -9.85
CA LEU A 49 -1.48 6.19 -8.49
C LEU A 49 -0.19 5.37 -8.51
N PHE A 50 -0.08 4.39 -9.42
CA PHE A 50 1.14 3.60 -9.59
C PHE A 50 2.34 4.48 -9.98
N ALA A 51 2.15 5.44 -10.89
CA ALA A 51 3.20 6.35 -11.31
C ALA A 51 3.66 7.26 -10.15
N MET A 52 2.73 7.79 -9.35
CA MET A 52 3.05 8.57 -8.16
C MET A 52 3.87 7.76 -7.16
N MET A 53 3.41 6.55 -6.81
CA MET A 53 4.12 5.67 -5.88
C MET A 53 5.53 5.31 -6.39
N GLY A 54 5.68 5.12 -7.71
CA GLY A 54 6.98 4.88 -8.35
C GLY A 54 7.91 6.08 -8.29
N ARG A 55 7.42 7.30 -8.55
CA ARG A 55 8.19 8.57 -8.45
C ARG A 55 8.70 8.82 -7.03
N ARG A 56 7.95 8.37 -6.02
CA ARG A 56 8.31 8.46 -4.60
C ARG A 56 9.17 7.28 -4.13
N THR A 57 9.59 6.41 -5.05
CA THR A 57 10.41 5.20 -4.80
C THR A 57 9.92 4.38 -3.60
N ALA A 58 8.60 4.30 -3.44
CA ALA A 58 7.97 3.67 -2.30
C ALA A 58 8.40 2.20 -2.20
N PRO A 59 8.76 1.70 -1.00
CA PRO A 59 9.25 0.32 -0.82
C PRO A 59 8.30 -0.75 -1.38
N VAL A 60 6.99 -0.49 -1.32
CA VAL A 60 5.98 -1.38 -1.91
C VAL A 60 6.16 -1.56 -3.43
N ILE A 61 6.60 -0.53 -4.17
CA ILE A 61 6.83 -0.64 -5.61
C ILE A 61 7.99 -1.58 -5.91
N ARG A 62 9.08 -1.51 -5.11
CA ARG A 62 10.19 -2.47 -5.19
C ARG A 62 9.70 -3.90 -4.94
N LEU A 63 8.92 -4.09 -3.87
CA LEU A 63 8.34 -5.41 -3.56
C LEU A 63 7.48 -5.96 -4.71
N LEU A 64 6.63 -5.12 -5.30
CA LEU A 64 5.78 -5.53 -6.43
C LEU A 64 6.62 -5.91 -7.66
N HIS A 65 7.66 -5.15 -7.96
CA HIS A 65 8.59 -5.45 -9.05
C HIS A 65 9.35 -6.76 -8.81
N ASP A 66 9.89 -6.96 -7.60
CA ASP A 66 10.66 -8.16 -7.23
C ASP A 66 9.80 -9.43 -7.19
N SER A 67 8.48 -9.26 -7.04
CA SER A 67 7.51 -10.37 -7.10
C SER A 67 7.25 -10.87 -8.53
N GLY A 68 7.75 -10.17 -9.55
CA GLY A 68 7.56 -10.48 -10.97
C GLY A 68 6.09 -10.52 -11.40
N ASP A 69 5.80 -11.24 -12.48
CA ASP A 69 4.44 -11.40 -13.04
C ASP A 69 3.51 -12.28 -12.19
N GLY A 70 3.94 -12.66 -10.98
CA GLY A 70 3.19 -13.56 -10.10
C GLY A 70 1.92 -12.94 -9.51
N LEU A 71 1.79 -11.60 -9.49
CA LEU A 71 0.68 -10.89 -8.85
C LEU A 71 -0.38 -10.43 -9.86
N THR A 72 -1.63 -10.72 -9.55
CA THR A 72 -2.78 -10.16 -10.29
C THR A 72 -2.89 -8.66 -10.08
N PHE A 73 -3.58 -7.95 -10.99
CA PHE A 73 -3.81 -6.51 -10.85
C PHE A 73 -4.46 -6.13 -9.51
N ASN A 74 -5.47 -6.87 -9.05
CA ASN A 74 -6.12 -6.61 -7.76
C ASN A 74 -5.17 -6.83 -6.58
N GLU A 75 -4.29 -7.83 -6.65
CA GLU A 75 -3.27 -8.07 -5.62
C GLU A 75 -2.29 -6.90 -5.53
N GLN A 76 -1.82 -6.38 -6.67
CA GLN A 76 -0.96 -5.21 -6.73
C GLN A 76 -1.68 -3.97 -6.16
N CYS A 77 -2.93 -3.75 -6.56
CA CYS A 77 -3.76 -2.66 -6.04
C CYS A 77 -3.93 -2.74 -4.52
N VAL A 78 -4.23 -3.91 -3.97
CA VAL A 78 -4.38 -4.10 -2.51
C VAL A 78 -3.07 -3.79 -1.78
N CYS A 79 -1.90 -4.18 -2.31
CA CYS A 79 -0.62 -3.84 -1.69
C CYS A 79 -0.40 -2.32 -1.61
N LEU A 80 -0.72 -1.59 -2.69
CA LEU A 80 -0.62 -0.12 -2.71
C LEU A 80 -1.58 0.53 -1.71
N LEU A 81 -2.85 0.12 -1.73
CA LEU A 81 -3.88 0.70 -0.87
C LEU A 81 -3.59 0.47 0.61
N VAL A 82 -3.07 -0.70 0.99
CA VAL A 82 -2.61 -0.96 2.36
C VAL A 82 -1.44 -0.05 2.75
N SER A 83 -0.48 0.14 1.84
CA SER A 83 0.68 1.01 2.08
C SER A 83 0.27 2.49 2.23
N LEU A 84 -0.88 2.86 1.67
CA LEU A 84 -1.48 4.20 1.75
C LEU A 84 -2.58 4.30 2.81
N HIS A 85 -2.70 3.33 3.71
CA HIS A 85 -3.63 3.34 4.85
C HIS A 85 -5.13 3.40 4.49
N PHE A 86 -5.52 2.92 3.31
CA PHE A 86 -6.93 2.72 2.99
C PHE A 86 -7.54 1.66 3.90
N THR A 87 -8.82 1.81 4.22
CA THR A 87 -9.58 0.82 4.99
C THR A 87 -10.01 -0.36 4.12
N PRO A 88 -10.30 -1.54 4.70
CA PRO A 88 -10.79 -2.68 3.93
C PRO A 88 -12.08 -2.40 3.14
N SER A 89 -12.94 -1.52 3.66
CA SER A 89 -14.17 -1.11 2.97
C SER A 89 -13.85 -0.29 1.72
N GLU A 90 -12.95 0.68 1.81
CA GLU A 90 -12.51 1.47 0.66
C GLU A 90 -11.82 0.60 -0.38
N MET A 91 -10.95 -0.32 0.04
CA MET A 91 -10.32 -1.29 -0.86
C MET A 91 -11.37 -2.08 -1.64
N GLY A 92 -12.42 -2.55 -0.96
CA GLY A 92 -13.51 -3.28 -1.60
C GLY A 92 -14.23 -2.46 -2.66
N THR A 93 -14.57 -1.20 -2.33
CA THR A 93 -15.16 -0.26 -3.30
C THR A 93 -14.26 -0.03 -4.50
N LEU A 94 -12.99 0.32 -4.26
CA LEU A 94 -12.05 0.76 -5.29
C LEU A 94 -11.65 -0.38 -6.25
N THR A 95 -11.52 -1.60 -5.73
CA THR A 95 -11.17 -2.78 -6.54
C THR A 95 -12.40 -3.53 -7.06
N GLY A 96 -13.59 -3.27 -6.49
CA GLY A 96 -14.79 -4.04 -6.75
C GLY A 96 -14.80 -5.44 -6.15
N VAL A 97 -13.88 -5.75 -5.24
CA VAL A 97 -13.81 -7.03 -4.52
C VAL A 97 -14.65 -6.94 -3.25
N SER A 98 -15.32 -8.03 -2.87
CA SER A 98 -16.09 -8.05 -1.63
C SER A 98 -15.20 -7.88 -0.38
N PRO A 99 -15.72 -7.38 0.75
CA PRO A 99 -14.93 -7.23 1.98
C PRO A 99 -14.26 -8.53 2.46
N GLN A 100 -14.98 -9.66 2.38
CA GLN A 100 -14.41 -10.98 2.69
C GLN A 100 -13.32 -11.36 1.68
N GLY A 101 -13.52 -11.02 0.40
CA GLY A 101 -12.52 -11.21 -0.65
C GLY A 101 -11.23 -10.43 -0.39
N ILE A 102 -11.34 -9.17 0.04
CA ILE A 102 -10.20 -8.34 0.47
C ILE A 102 -9.48 -8.97 1.66
N SER A 103 -10.21 -9.40 2.69
CA SER A 103 -9.61 -10.07 3.85
C SER A 103 -8.83 -11.32 3.45
N ASN A 104 -9.43 -12.20 2.64
CA ASN A 104 -8.80 -13.42 2.17
C ASN A 104 -7.59 -13.13 1.28
N MET A 105 -7.67 -12.11 0.43
CA MET A 105 -6.57 -11.70 -0.45
C MET A 105 -5.36 -11.26 0.36
N ARG A 106 -5.55 -10.45 1.41
CA ARG A 106 -4.46 -9.99 2.28
C ARG A 106 -3.79 -11.15 3.02
N SER A 107 -4.55 -12.11 3.55
CA SER A 107 -3.96 -13.32 4.15
C SER A 107 -3.15 -14.14 3.14
N ARG A 108 -3.64 -14.30 1.91
CA ARG A 108 -2.88 -15.00 0.85
C ARG A 108 -1.63 -14.24 0.43
N LEU A 109 -1.69 -12.91 0.36
CA LEU A 109 -0.55 -12.06 0.02
C LEU A 109 0.56 -12.12 1.06
N MET A 110 0.21 -12.29 2.35
CA MET A 110 1.19 -12.52 3.41
C MET A 110 2.11 -13.70 3.09
N TRP A 111 1.51 -14.84 2.72
CA TRP A 111 2.27 -16.01 2.30
C TRP A 111 3.03 -15.79 0.99
N LYS A 112 2.35 -15.21 0.00
CA LYS A 112 2.90 -15.06 -1.36
C LYS A 112 4.13 -14.16 -1.42
N LEU A 113 4.09 -13.03 -0.70
CA LEU A 113 5.12 -11.99 -0.75
C LEU A 113 6.20 -12.18 0.32
N PHE A 114 5.82 -12.64 1.52
CA PHE A 114 6.75 -12.69 2.65
C PHE A 114 7.12 -14.12 3.07
N ARG A 115 6.55 -15.14 2.40
CA ARG A 115 6.74 -16.57 2.74
C ARG A 115 6.49 -16.85 4.22
N ALA A 116 5.56 -16.10 4.80
CA ALA A 116 5.21 -16.13 6.22
C ALA A 116 3.72 -16.46 6.39
N GLY A 117 3.42 -17.21 7.45
CA GLY A 117 2.05 -17.35 7.92
C GLY A 117 1.54 -16.04 8.53
N GLY A 118 0.22 -15.88 8.59
CA GLY A 118 -0.42 -14.69 9.16
C GLY A 118 -1.75 -14.38 8.52
N GLY A 119 -2.54 -13.56 9.20
CA GLY A 119 -3.81 -13.06 8.71
C GLY A 119 -3.69 -11.73 7.99
N ALA A 120 -4.84 -11.18 7.59
CA ALA A 120 -4.93 -9.90 6.91
C ALA A 120 -4.30 -8.71 7.68
N ARG A 121 -4.37 -8.72 9.02
CA ARG A 121 -3.74 -7.67 9.85
C ARG A 121 -2.22 -7.77 9.88
N ASP A 122 -1.68 -9.00 9.91
CA ASP A 122 -0.24 -9.22 9.88
C ASP A 122 0.35 -8.77 8.53
N PHE A 123 -0.41 -8.96 7.45
CA PHE A 123 -0.06 -8.42 6.14
C PHE A 123 0.04 -6.89 6.15
N ASP A 124 -0.97 -6.19 6.67
CA ASP A 124 -0.97 -4.73 6.76
C ASP A 124 0.24 -4.22 7.56
N ALA A 125 0.46 -4.79 8.74
CA ALA A 125 1.59 -4.45 9.59
C ALA A 125 2.92 -4.72 8.88
N ARG A 126 3.05 -5.85 8.18
CA ARG A 126 4.28 -6.20 7.47
C ARG A 126 4.59 -5.23 6.34
N LEU A 127 3.60 -4.82 5.54
CA LEU A 127 3.78 -3.79 4.52
C LEU A 127 4.22 -2.45 5.12
N GLN A 128 3.66 -2.07 6.27
CA GLN A 128 4.04 -0.83 6.95
C GLN A 128 5.46 -0.85 7.50
N THR A 129 6.07 -2.01 7.71
CA THR A 129 7.47 -2.14 8.17
C THR A 129 8.52 -2.04 7.05
N LEU A 130 8.10 -2.00 5.78
CA LEU A 130 9.03 -1.87 4.66
C LEU A 130 9.78 -0.53 4.71
N LYS A 131 11.08 -0.57 4.44
CA LYS A 131 12.00 0.58 4.39
C LYS A 131 12.64 0.69 3.00
#